data_AF-A0A1C5PLT8-F1
#
_entry.id   AF-A0A1C5PLT8-F1
#
_cell.length_a   1.000
_cell.length_b   1.000
_cell.length_c   1.000
_cell.angle_alpha   90.00
_cell.angle_beta   90.00
_cell.angle_gamma   90.00
#
_symmetry.space_group_name_H-M   'P 1'
#
loop_
_entity.id
_entity.type
_entity.pdbx_description
1 polymer ?
#
loop_
_entity_poly.entity_id
_entity_poly.type
_entity_poly.pdbx_seq_one_letter_code
_entity_poly.pdbx_strand_id
1 'polypeptide(L)'
;MFGIRQSKLDPYYDFIIQCLASGWSKSKTVKAIYEKGYSGSTSNAFEQLCKIEKKKNKCFEPQPYVRTMTECLKYKTGSTGKEKDYITREGVFRHMWMNTELTDDHKKYIYDKYPNIWELHCCIKEFRNIFKNRNVPLLYLFVEKYSNSSIKALKSFAEGLKRDIDAVENAVAYNFSNGFVEGTNSRLKMIKRSMYGRCGKQLLEAKLRYTKSSRNG
;
A
#
# COMPACT_ATOMS: atom_id res chain seq x y z
N MET A 1 -0.29 -55.69 6.33
CA MET A 1 0.71 -54.70 6.78
C MET A 1 0.28 -53.32 6.30
N PHE A 2 -0.33 -52.50 7.15
CA PHE A 2 -0.67 -51.12 6.78
C PHE A 2 0.61 -50.28 6.82
N GLY A 3 1.16 -49.97 5.65
CA GLY A 3 2.28 -49.05 5.52
C GLY A 3 1.85 -47.67 6.00
N ILE A 4 2.34 -47.25 7.16
CA ILE A 4 2.16 -45.89 7.67
C ILE A 4 2.77 -44.95 6.61
N ARG A 5 1.93 -44.20 5.89
CA ARG A 5 2.41 -43.14 4.99
C ARG A 5 3.15 -42.11 5.83
N GLN A 6 4.47 -42.22 5.88
CA GLN A 6 5.30 -41.21 6.51
C GLN A 6 5.11 -39.90 5.73
N SER A 7 4.74 -38.85 6.45
CA SER A 7 4.72 -37.50 5.91
C SER A 7 6.14 -37.14 5.48
N LYS A 8 6.28 -36.40 4.37
CA LYS A 8 7.58 -35.82 3.95
C LYS A 8 8.20 -34.91 5.03
N LEU A 9 7.41 -34.57 6.06
CA LEU A 9 7.78 -33.74 7.20
C LEU A 9 8.26 -34.54 8.43
N ASP A 10 8.01 -35.85 8.47
CA ASP A 10 8.39 -36.71 9.60
C ASP A 10 9.89 -36.68 9.91
N PRO A 11 10.81 -36.65 8.92
CA PRO A 11 12.24 -36.53 9.19
C PRO A 11 12.65 -35.22 9.88
N TYR A 12 11.80 -34.20 9.84
CA TYR A 12 12.04 -32.89 10.43
C TYR A 12 11.31 -32.68 11.75
N TYR A 13 10.57 -33.68 12.24
CA TYR A 13 9.69 -33.55 13.40
C TYR A 13 10.46 -33.12 14.66
N ASP A 14 11.57 -33.77 14.98
CA ASP A 14 12.37 -33.45 16.18
C ASP A 14 12.93 -32.02 16.11
N PHE A 15 13.37 -31.60 14.94
CA PHE A 15 13.84 -30.24 14.69
C PHE A 15 12.72 -29.20 14.87
N ILE A 16 11.49 -29.51 14.46
CA ILE A 16 10.33 -28.64 14.62
C ILE A 16 9.94 -28.51 16.10
N ILE A 17 9.99 -29.62 16.84
CA ILE A 17 9.77 -29.60 18.30
C ILE A 17 10.85 -28.76 19.00
N GLN A 18 12.12 -28.87 18.57
CA GLN A 18 13.19 -28.03 19.08
C GLN A 18 12.94 -26.55 18.78
N CYS A 19 12.52 -26.20 17.56
CA CYS A 19 12.17 -24.83 17.20
C CYS A 19 11.02 -24.28 18.08
N LEU A 20 10.00 -25.10 18.33
CA LEU A 20 8.88 -24.75 19.21
C LEU A 20 9.33 -24.55 20.67
N ALA A 21 10.26 -25.38 21.15
CA ALA A 21 10.85 -25.22 22.48
C ALA A 21 11.66 -23.93 22.59
N SER A 22 12.41 -23.58 21.55
CA SER A 22 13.26 -22.38 21.45
C SER A 22 12.50 -21.09 21.10
N GLY A 23 11.17 -21.09 21.05
CA GLY A 23 10.36 -19.89 20.80
C GLY A 23 10.50 -19.35 19.37
N TRP A 24 10.67 -20.22 18.37
CA TRP A 24 10.71 -19.78 16.97
C TRP A 24 9.30 -19.48 16.46
N SER A 25 9.23 -18.69 15.38
CA SER A 25 7.99 -18.52 14.62
C SER A 25 7.80 -19.60 13.57
N LYS A 26 6.54 -19.86 13.18
CA LYS A 26 6.20 -20.83 12.13
C LYS A 26 6.99 -20.56 10.84
N SER A 27 7.06 -19.31 10.39
CA SER A 27 7.76 -18.99 9.14
C SER A 27 9.27 -19.21 9.23
N LYS A 28 9.88 -18.91 10.39
CA LYS A 28 11.31 -19.16 10.63
C LYS A 28 11.60 -20.65 10.61
N THR A 29 10.76 -21.45 11.26
CA THR A 29 10.86 -22.92 11.26
C THR A 29 10.66 -23.50 9.87
N VAL A 30 9.65 -23.03 9.11
CA VAL A 30 9.41 -23.46 7.73
C VAL A 30 10.62 -23.14 6.85
N LYS A 31 11.20 -21.94 6.94
CA LYS A 31 12.41 -21.59 6.18
C LYS A 31 13.57 -22.54 6.48
N ALA A 32 13.81 -22.86 7.75
CA ALA A 32 14.90 -23.73 8.16
C ALA A 32 14.73 -25.19 7.73
N ILE A 33 13.49 -25.73 7.65
CA ILE A 33 13.27 -27.09 7.12
C ILE A 33 13.51 -27.15 5.59
N TYR A 34 13.22 -26.07 4.85
CA TYR A 34 13.54 -25.98 3.42
C TYR A 34 15.06 -25.94 3.20
N GLU A 35 15.80 -25.18 4.02
CA GLU A 35 17.27 -25.16 3.99
C GLU A 35 17.86 -26.56 4.31
N LYS A 36 17.16 -27.37 5.10
CA LYS A 36 17.51 -28.77 5.40
C LYS A 36 16.97 -29.78 4.35
N GLY A 37 16.46 -29.31 3.22
CA GLY A 37 16.10 -30.17 2.07
C GLY A 37 14.65 -30.65 2.02
N TYR A 38 13.72 -30.04 2.78
CA TYR A 38 12.30 -30.38 2.68
C TYR A 38 11.77 -30.08 1.26
N SER A 39 11.14 -31.09 0.63
CA SER A 39 10.67 -31.05 -0.76
C SER A 39 9.15 -31.02 -0.94
N GLY A 40 8.40 -30.85 0.16
CA GLY A 40 6.94 -30.73 0.11
C GLY A 40 6.46 -29.29 -0.11
N SER A 41 5.14 -29.06 -0.13
CA SER A 41 4.60 -27.72 -0.30
C SER A 41 4.69 -26.88 0.98
N THR A 42 4.75 -25.56 0.82
CA THR A 42 4.78 -24.58 1.92
C THR A 42 3.49 -24.65 2.74
N SER A 43 2.33 -24.69 2.07
CA SER A 43 1.03 -24.81 2.74
C SER A 43 0.91 -26.07 3.59
N ASN A 44 1.38 -27.22 3.09
CA ASN A 44 1.40 -28.46 3.87
C ASN A 44 2.32 -28.32 5.10
N ALA A 45 3.48 -27.66 4.96
CA ALA A 45 4.33 -27.42 6.12
C ALA A 45 3.63 -26.60 7.20
N PHE A 46 3.01 -25.46 6.84
CA PHE A 46 2.25 -24.65 7.80
C PHE A 46 1.09 -25.40 8.43
N GLU A 47 0.35 -26.20 7.65
CA GLU A 47 -0.75 -27.01 8.17
C GLU A 47 -0.27 -28.02 9.21
N GLN A 48 0.86 -28.68 8.97
CA GLN A 48 1.47 -29.63 9.91
C GLN A 48 1.98 -28.93 11.18
N LEU A 49 2.60 -27.75 11.07
CA LEU A 49 2.98 -26.97 12.25
C LEU A 49 1.75 -26.61 13.12
N CYS A 50 0.62 -26.23 12.50
CA CYS A 50 -0.63 -25.99 13.23
C CYS A 50 -1.17 -27.26 13.92
N LYS A 51 -0.99 -28.45 13.33
CA LYS A 51 -1.33 -29.73 13.98
C LYS A 51 -0.43 -30.02 15.18
N ILE A 52 0.87 -29.69 15.07
CA ILE A 52 1.85 -29.86 16.15
C ILE A 52 1.54 -28.94 17.34
N GLU A 53 1.15 -27.68 17.10
CA GLU A 53 0.73 -26.76 18.17
C GLU A 53 -0.44 -27.33 18.98
N LYS A 54 -1.47 -27.82 18.28
CA LYS A 54 -2.63 -28.45 18.91
C LYS A 54 -2.24 -29.68 19.71
N LYS A 55 -1.34 -30.52 19.19
CA LYS A 55 -0.88 -31.75 19.86
C LYS A 55 0.02 -31.48 21.06
N LYS A 56 0.83 -30.42 21.02
CA LYS A 56 1.80 -30.06 22.07
C LYS A 56 1.27 -29.02 23.06
N ASN A 57 0.05 -28.52 22.84
CA ASN A 57 -0.58 -27.46 23.62
C ASN A 57 0.36 -26.25 23.84
N LYS A 58 1.14 -25.91 22.81
CA LYS A 58 2.13 -24.83 22.83
C LYS A 58 2.15 -24.16 21.46
N CYS A 59 2.11 -22.83 21.47
CA CYS A 59 2.11 -22.03 20.25
C CYS A 59 3.55 -21.71 19.82
N PHE A 60 3.78 -21.62 18.51
CA PHE A 60 4.95 -20.93 18.00
C PHE A 60 4.85 -19.44 18.33
N GLU A 61 5.99 -18.81 18.61
CA GLU A 61 6.01 -17.38 18.88
C GLU A 61 5.50 -16.63 17.63
N PRO A 62 4.66 -15.60 17.81
CA PRO A 62 4.27 -14.76 16.70
C PRO A 62 5.55 -14.20 16.11
N GLN A 63 5.72 -14.37 14.79
CA GLN A 63 6.76 -13.61 14.13
C GLN A 63 6.42 -12.15 14.36
N PRO A 64 7.30 -11.34 14.97
CA PRO A 64 7.05 -9.93 15.09
C PRO A 64 6.72 -9.43 13.70
N TYR A 65 5.58 -8.75 13.58
CA TYR A 65 5.16 -8.16 12.32
C TYR A 65 6.19 -7.10 11.96
N VAL A 66 7.24 -7.53 11.27
CA VAL A 66 8.06 -6.65 10.45
C VAL A 66 7.20 -6.39 9.25
N ARG A 67 6.25 -5.47 9.43
CA ARG A 67 5.80 -4.64 8.32
C ARG A 67 7.10 -4.25 7.64
N THR A 68 7.23 -4.50 6.35
CA THR A 68 8.09 -3.69 5.50
C THR A 68 7.51 -2.27 5.53
N MET A 69 7.55 -1.65 6.72
CA MET A 69 7.32 -0.25 6.97
C MET A 69 8.57 0.42 6.47
N THR A 70 8.42 0.91 5.26
CA THR A 70 9.13 2.05 4.70
C THR A 70 9.14 3.28 5.65
N GLU A 71 8.44 3.24 6.79
CA GLU A 71 8.45 4.23 7.87
C GLU A 71 9.55 4.03 8.93
N CYS A 72 10.30 2.92 8.91
CA CYS A 72 11.46 2.73 9.82
C CYS A 72 12.83 2.78 9.12
N LEU A 73 12.93 3.21 7.85
CA LEU A 73 14.23 3.47 7.21
C LEU A 73 14.83 4.79 7.71
N LYS A 74 15.00 4.94 9.03
CA LYS A 74 16.16 5.64 9.57
C LYS A 74 17.33 4.69 9.35
N TYR A 75 18.04 4.92 8.25
CA TYR A 75 19.33 4.32 7.90
C TYR A 75 19.25 2.83 7.54
N LYS A 76 19.61 2.52 6.28
CA LYS A 76 20.13 1.19 5.99
C LYS A 76 21.38 1.00 6.86
N THR A 77 21.29 0.16 7.90
CA THR A 77 22.44 -0.59 8.40
C THR A 77 22.84 -1.54 7.28
N GLY A 78 23.65 -1.00 6.37
CA GLY A 78 24.09 -1.64 5.15
C GLY A 78 25.22 -0.85 4.51
N SER A 79 26.13 -0.34 5.34
CA SER A 79 27.49 0.12 5.08
C SER A 79 27.99 0.72 6.40
N THR A 80 28.62 -0.07 7.25
CA THR A 80 29.50 0.48 8.29
C THR A 80 30.55 1.36 7.58
N GLY A 81 30.52 2.68 7.82
CA GLY A 81 31.50 3.66 7.31
C GLY A 81 31.12 4.43 6.05
N LYS A 82 30.09 5.31 6.06
CA LYS A 82 29.90 6.31 4.99
C LYS A 82 29.59 7.71 5.53
N GLU A 83 30.50 8.64 5.23
CA GLU A 83 30.36 10.11 5.32
C GLU A 83 29.33 10.71 4.33
N LYS A 84 28.28 9.97 3.94
CA LYS A 84 27.35 10.42 2.90
C LYS A 84 25.90 10.27 3.32
N ASP A 85 25.18 11.38 3.20
CA ASP A 85 23.75 11.47 3.46
C ASP A 85 22.95 10.81 2.32
N TYR A 86 21.85 10.13 2.63
CA TYR A 86 21.11 9.31 1.66
C TYR A 86 19.62 9.64 1.62
N ILE A 87 19.11 9.89 0.41
CA ILE A 87 17.70 10.14 0.15
C ILE A 87 17.09 9.08 -0.78
N THR A 88 15.93 8.57 -0.39
CA THR A 88 15.15 7.62 -1.20
C THR A 88 14.19 8.35 -2.12
N ARG A 89 13.88 7.76 -3.29
CA ARG A 89 12.80 8.24 -4.19
C ARG A 89 11.47 8.39 -3.44
N GLU A 90 11.16 7.43 -2.57
CA GLU A 90 9.98 7.47 -1.71
C GLU A 90 10.01 8.67 -0.73
N GLY A 91 11.17 9.01 -0.18
CA GLY A 91 11.34 10.20 0.65
C GLY A 91 11.08 11.49 -0.13
N VAL A 92 11.56 11.58 -1.36
CA VAL A 92 11.27 12.72 -2.26
C VAL A 92 9.77 12.82 -2.57
N PHE A 93 9.13 11.69 -2.88
CA PHE A 93 7.69 11.64 -3.13
C PHE A 93 6.86 12.07 -1.91
N ARG A 94 7.17 11.53 -0.73
CA ARG A 94 6.51 11.92 0.53
C ARG A 94 6.73 13.39 0.86
N HIS A 95 7.91 13.95 0.58
CA HIS A 95 8.15 15.38 0.77
C HIS A 95 7.19 16.21 -0.08
N MET A 96 7.11 15.91 -1.38
CA MET A 96 6.24 16.66 -2.31
C MET A 96 4.75 16.47 -2.02
N TRP A 97 4.32 15.25 -1.68
CA TRP A 97 2.90 14.92 -1.56
C TRP A 97 2.35 15.05 -0.14
N MET A 98 3.12 14.67 0.88
CA MET A 98 2.67 14.65 2.28
C MET A 98 3.28 15.78 3.12
N ASN A 99 4.06 16.69 2.52
CA ASN A 99 4.81 17.75 3.22
C ASN A 99 5.75 17.22 4.31
N THR A 100 6.29 16.00 4.16
CA THR A 100 7.25 15.47 5.13
C THR A 100 8.52 16.30 5.13
N GLU A 101 9.12 16.52 6.29
CA GLU A 101 10.33 17.32 6.41
C GLU A 101 11.50 16.68 5.64
N LEU A 102 12.27 17.55 4.99
CA LEU A 102 13.49 17.21 4.28
C LEU A 102 14.53 18.28 4.62
N THR A 103 15.78 17.87 4.83
CA THR A 103 16.90 18.81 5.07
C THR A 103 17.03 19.80 3.92
N ASP A 104 17.38 21.04 4.20
CA ASP A 104 17.50 22.07 3.17
C ASP A 104 18.60 21.76 2.14
N ASP A 105 19.70 21.13 2.58
CA ASP A 105 20.75 20.63 1.68
C ASP A 105 20.21 19.60 0.69
N HIS A 106 19.36 18.68 1.16
CA HIS A 106 18.71 17.69 0.31
C HIS A 106 17.74 18.34 -0.69
N LYS A 107 16.95 19.32 -0.25
CA LYS A 107 16.04 20.05 -1.16
C LYS A 107 16.83 20.75 -2.26
N LYS A 108 17.86 21.50 -1.89
CA LYS A 108 18.72 22.22 -2.82
C LYS A 108 19.33 21.25 -3.83
N TYR A 109 19.94 20.17 -3.36
CA TYR A 109 20.52 19.14 -4.23
C TYR A 109 19.51 18.53 -5.21
N ILE A 110 18.30 18.20 -4.74
CA ILE A 110 17.27 17.59 -5.60
C ILE A 110 16.82 18.57 -6.68
N TYR A 111 16.52 19.80 -6.31
CA TYR A 111 15.97 20.78 -7.26
C TYR A 111 17.02 21.28 -8.26
N ASP A 112 18.27 21.42 -7.83
CA ASP A 112 19.39 21.76 -8.71
C ASP A 112 19.67 20.63 -9.71
N LYS A 113 19.67 19.37 -9.24
CA LYS A 113 20.01 18.21 -10.07
C LYS A 113 18.84 17.73 -10.95
N TYR A 114 17.61 17.91 -10.50
CA TYR A 114 16.39 17.44 -11.17
C TYR A 114 15.34 18.57 -11.25
N PRO A 115 15.50 19.52 -12.20
CA PRO A 115 14.58 20.65 -12.35
C PRO A 115 13.12 20.24 -12.62
N ASN A 116 12.93 19.08 -13.24
CA ASN A 116 11.60 18.50 -13.47
C ASN A 116 10.88 18.12 -12.16
N ILE A 117 11.61 17.74 -11.11
CA ILE A 117 11.04 17.47 -9.78
C ILE A 117 10.58 18.79 -9.15
N TRP A 118 11.35 19.87 -9.33
CA TRP A 118 10.95 21.20 -8.87
C TRP A 118 9.67 21.67 -9.56
N GLU A 119 9.58 21.56 -10.88
CA GLU A 119 8.39 21.94 -11.65
C GLU A 119 7.14 21.14 -11.20
N LEU A 120 7.30 19.84 -10.97
CA LEU A 120 6.24 18.98 -10.43
C LEU A 120 5.82 19.40 -9.02
N HIS A 121 6.79 19.74 -8.16
CA HIS A 121 6.51 20.20 -6.80
C HIS A 121 5.74 21.53 -6.78
N CYS A 122 6.11 22.48 -7.64
CA CYS A 122 5.34 23.71 -7.87
C CYS A 122 3.92 23.38 -8.32
N CYS A 123 3.76 22.47 -9.29
CA CYS A 123 2.45 22.07 -9.79
C CYS A 123 1.53 21.54 -8.69
N ILE A 124 2.05 20.66 -7.82
CA ILE A 124 1.28 20.11 -6.70
C ILE A 124 0.85 21.22 -5.73
N LYS A 125 1.76 22.13 -5.38
CA LYS A 125 1.48 23.23 -4.45
C LYS A 125 0.47 24.22 -5.00
N GLU A 126 0.66 24.66 -6.25
CA GLU A 126 -0.24 25.59 -6.92
C GLU A 126 -1.64 24.99 -7.07
N PHE A 127 -1.72 23.73 -7.51
CA PHE A 127 -3.01 23.05 -7.64
C PHE A 127 -3.75 22.97 -6.30
N ARG A 128 -3.07 22.56 -5.22
CA ARG A 128 -3.66 22.53 -3.87
C ARG A 128 -4.12 23.90 -3.40
N ASN A 129 -3.36 24.94 -3.72
CA ASN A 129 -3.67 26.31 -3.33
C ASN A 129 -4.97 26.81 -3.98
N ILE A 130 -5.25 26.41 -5.22
CA ILE A 130 -6.51 26.74 -5.92
C ILE A 130 -7.71 26.25 -5.11
N PHE A 131 -7.71 24.97 -4.70
CA PHE A 131 -8.81 24.39 -3.92
C PHE A 131 -8.85 24.92 -2.48
N LYS A 132 -7.70 25.18 -1.86
CA LYS A 132 -7.64 25.74 -0.51
C LYS A 132 -8.26 27.13 -0.44
N ASN A 133 -7.97 27.99 -1.43
CA ASN A 133 -8.42 29.37 -1.46
C ASN A 133 -9.70 29.57 -2.29
N ARG A 134 -10.19 28.51 -2.96
CA ARG A 134 -11.33 28.53 -3.88
C ARG A 134 -11.26 29.65 -4.92
N ASN A 135 -10.08 29.82 -5.49
CA ASN A 135 -9.82 30.90 -6.43
C ASN A 135 -9.90 30.37 -7.86
N VAL A 136 -11.06 30.57 -8.49
CA VAL A 136 -11.33 30.16 -9.88
C VAL A 136 -10.40 30.85 -10.88
N PRO A 137 -10.11 32.16 -10.81
CA PRO A 137 -9.10 32.77 -11.68
C PRO A 137 -7.72 32.08 -11.65
N LEU A 138 -7.26 31.63 -10.48
CA LEU A 138 -6.00 30.87 -10.38
C LEU A 138 -6.05 29.51 -11.10
N LEU A 139 -7.24 28.91 -11.28
CA LEU A 139 -7.41 27.68 -12.06
C LEU A 139 -7.08 27.92 -13.53
N TYR A 140 -7.58 29.01 -14.12
CA TYR A 140 -7.33 29.32 -15.53
C TYR A 140 -5.85 29.59 -15.79
N LEU A 141 -5.21 30.39 -14.92
CA LEU A 141 -3.77 30.65 -14.98
C LEU A 141 -2.94 29.37 -14.81
N PHE A 142 -3.37 28.47 -13.93
CA PHE A 142 -2.74 27.17 -13.73
C PHE A 142 -2.81 26.31 -14.98
N VAL A 143 -4.00 26.19 -15.60
CA VAL A 143 -4.18 25.39 -16.81
C VAL A 143 -3.31 25.93 -17.95
N GLU A 144 -3.31 27.24 -18.18
CA GLU A 144 -2.49 27.86 -19.22
C GLU A 144 -1.00 27.62 -19.00
N LYS A 145 -0.52 27.81 -17.77
CA LYS A 145 0.88 27.58 -17.39
C LYS A 145 1.32 26.15 -17.67
N TYR A 146 0.55 25.16 -17.23
CA TYR A 146 0.95 23.75 -17.33
C TYR A 146 0.63 23.11 -18.68
N SER A 147 -0.27 23.67 -19.49
CA SER A 147 -0.45 23.29 -20.90
C SER A 147 0.81 23.56 -21.75
N ASN A 148 1.61 24.55 -21.35
CA ASN A 148 2.88 24.91 -21.99
C ASN A 148 4.11 24.27 -21.33
N SER A 149 3.91 23.38 -20.34
CA SER A 149 5.01 22.68 -19.67
C SER A 149 5.78 21.77 -20.64
N SER A 150 7.10 21.67 -20.42
CA SER A 150 7.97 20.71 -21.12
C SER A 150 7.69 19.26 -20.71
N ILE A 151 7.07 19.05 -19.55
CA ILE A 151 6.77 17.73 -19.01
C ILE A 151 5.44 17.25 -19.59
N LYS A 152 5.51 16.25 -20.48
CA LYS A 152 4.33 15.65 -21.14
C LYS A 152 3.21 15.26 -20.16
N ALA A 153 3.56 14.75 -18.98
CA ALA A 153 2.57 14.38 -17.97
C ALA A 153 1.80 15.59 -17.40
N LEU A 154 2.49 16.71 -17.15
CA LEU A 154 1.86 17.94 -16.68
C LEU A 154 1.00 18.58 -17.77
N LYS A 155 1.49 18.58 -19.00
CA LYS A 155 0.72 19.03 -20.17
C LYS A 155 -0.56 18.24 -20.35
N SER A 156 -0.48 16.91 -20.35
CA SER A 156 -1.66 16.04 -20.45
C SER A 156 -2.65 16.24 -19.30
N PHE A 157 -2.14 16.51 -18.09
CA PHE A 157 -2.97 16.82 -16.93
C PHE A 157 -3.73 18.15 -17.13
N ALA A 158 -3.03 19.22 -17.53
CA ALA A 158 -3.64 20.52 -17.80
C ALA A 158 -4.68 20.45 -18.93
N GLU A 159 -4.37 19.76 -20.04
CA GLU A 159 -5.33 19.53 -21.13
C GLU A 159 -6.52 18.66 -20.70
N GLY A 160 -6.33 17.77 -19.72
CA GLY A 160 -7.43 17.05 -19.08
C GLY A 160 -8.36 18.00 -18.33
N LEU A 161 -7.81 18.86 -17.48
CA LEU A 161 -8.59 19.86 -16.74
C LEU A 161 -9.31 20.83 -17.66
N LYS A 162 -8.66 21.23 -18.77
CA LYS A 162 -9.24 22.13 -19.77
C LYS A 162 -10.47 21.53 -20.47
N ARG A 163 -10.45 20.21 -20.75
CA ARG A 163 -11.59 19.51 -21.38
C ARG A 163 -12.82 19.46 -20.48
N ASP A 164 -12.60 19.34 -19.17
CA ASP A 164 -13.67 19.24 -18.16
C ASP A 164 -13.80 20.54 -17.33
N ILE A 165 -13.47 21.70 -17.91
CA ILE A 165 -13.28 22.96 -17.17
C ILE A 165 -14.50 23.36 -16.35
N ASP A 166 -15.71 23.21 -16.89
CA ASP A 166 -16.96 23.54 -16.19
C ASP A 166 -17.11 22.71 -14.90
N ALA A 167 -16.76 21.42 -14.94
CA ALA A 167 -16.82 20.55 -13.78
C ALA A 167 -15.75 20.91 -12.75
N VAL A 168 -14.54 21.23 -13.21
CA VAL A 168 -13.41 21.60 -12.33
C VAL A 168 -13.65 22.96 -11.68
N GLU A 169 -14.17 23.94 -12.42
CA GLU A 169 -14.55 25.25 -11.90
C GLU A 169 -15.60 25.11 -10.80
N ASN A 170 -16.66 24.35 -11.05
CA ASN A 170 -17.68 24.06 -10.04
C ASN A 170 -17.08 23.38 -8.80
N ALA A 171 -16.12 22.47 -8.97
CA ALA A 171 -15.43 21.82 -7.86
C ALA A 171 -14.53 22.78 -7.04
N VAL A 172 -14.06 23.88 -7.64
CA VAL A 172 -13.30 24.93 -6.94
C VAL A 172 -14.24 25.93 -6.27
N ALA A 173 -15.33 26.32 -6.94
CA ALA A 173 -16.27 27.33 -6.46
C ALA A 173 -17.13 26.84 -5.29
N TYR A 174 -17.56 25.58 -5.32
CA TYR A 174 -18.51 25.04 -4.36
C TYR A 174 -17.90 23.99 -3.41
N ASN A 175 -18.55 23.79 -2.27
CA ASN A 175 -18.18 22.76 -1.28
C ASN A 175 -18.87 21.42 -1.50
N PHE A 176 -19.46 21.21 -2.67
CA PHE A 176 -20.16 19.98 -2.96
C PHE A 176 -19.15 18.86 -3.16
N SER A 177 -19.34 17.77 -2.40
CA SER A 177 -18.54 16.58 -2.54
C SER A 177 -19.36 15.47 -3.18
N ASN A 178 -18.84 14.90 -4.26
CA ASN A 178 -19.36 13.65 -4.81
C ASN A 178 -19.04 12.44 -3.93
N GLY A 179 -18.40 12.62 -2.76
CA GLY A 179 -17.95 11.54 -1.88
C GLY A 179 -19.06 10.59 -1.44
N PHE A 180 -20.29 11.07 -1.23
CA PHE A 180 -21.43 10.19 -0.91
C PHE A 180 -21.80 9.28 -2.08
N VAL A 181 -21.86 9.85 -3.29
CA VAL A 181 -22.18 9.13 -4.53
C VAL A 181 -21.05 8.16 -4.87
N GLU A 182 -19.80 8.60 -4.77
CA GLU A 182 -18.60 7.78 -4.98
C GLU A 182 -18.47 6.65 -3.96
N GLY A 183 -18.80 6.90 -2.70
CA GLY A 183 -18.84 5.88 -1.66
C GLY A 183 -19.90 4.81 -1.94
N THR A 184 -21.09 5.23 -2.38
CA THR A 184 -22.16 4.33 -2.80
C THR A 184 -21.74 3.50 -4.02
N ASN A 185 -21.15 4.14 -5.03
CA ASN A 185 -20.63 3.47 -6.22
C ASN A 185 -19.50 2.49 -5.87
N SER A 186 -18.61 2.85 -4.96
CA SER A 186 -17.51 2.00 -4.50
C SER A 186 -18.02 0.77 -3.78
N ARG A 187 -19.01 0.93 -2.89
CA ARG A 187 -19.69 -0.18 -2.20
C ARG A 187 -20.41 -1.09 -3.19
N LEU A 188 -21.13 -0.52 -4.15
CA LEU A 188 -21.80 -1.29 -5.20
C LEU A 188 -20.79 -2.11 -6.01
N LYS A 189 -19.69 -1.49 -6.46
CA LYS A 189 -18.60 -2.16 -7.18
C LYS A 189 -17.98 -3.27 -6.33
N MET A 190 -17.78 -3.05 -5.03
CA MET A 190 -17.27 -4.06 -4.10
C MET A 190 -18.18 -5.29 -4.04
N ILE A 191 -19.49 -5.09 -3.82
CA ILE A 191 -20.47 -6.18 -3.76
C ILE A 191 -20.47 -6.99 -5.07
N LYS A 192 -20.47 -6.31 -6.22
CA LYS A 192 -20.40 -6.98 -7.53
C LYS A 192 -19.11 -7.80 -7.68
N ARG A 193 -17.96 -7.27 -7.27
CA ARG A 193 -16.67 -8.00 -7.32
C ARG A 193 -16.66 -9.22 -6.41
N SER A 194 -17.13 -9.10 -5.16
CA SER A 194 -17.24 -10.22 -4.22
C SER A 194 -18.15 -11.34 -4.73
N MET A 195 -19.07 -11.03 -5.65
CA MET A 195 -19.98 -11.98 -6.26
C MET A 195 -19.58 -12.39 -7.68
N TYR A 196 -18.34 -12.08 -8.11
CA TYR A 196 -17.82 -12.41 -9.44
C TYR A 196 -18.74 -11.91 -10.57
N GLY A 197 -19.39 -10.76 -10.39
CA GLY A 197 -20.32 -10.19 -11.36
C GLY A 197 -21.69 -10.85 -11.44
N ARG A 198 -21.96 -11.92 -10.68
CA ARG A 198 -23.22 -12.70 -10.72
C ARG A 198 -24.39 -12.06 -9.96
N CYS A 199 -24.32 -10.75 -9.75
CA CYS A 199 -25.29 -10.02 -8.96
C CYS A 199 -26.23 -9.22 -9.88
N GLY A 200 -27.39 -9.81 -10.21
CA GLY A 200 -28.48 -9.10 -10.88
C GLY A 200 -29.07 -8.00 -10.00
N LYS A 201 -29.90 -7.11 -10.59
CA LYS A 201 -30.45 -5.92 -9.91
C LYS A 201 -31.09 -6.24 -8.55
N GLN A 202 -31.99 -7.23 -8.50
CA GLN A 202 -32.70 -7.63 -7.28
C GLN A 202 -31.75 -8.09 -6.16
N LEU A 203 -30.75 -8.91 -6.50
CA LEU A 203 -29.77 -9.43 -5.54
C LEU A 203 -28.83 -8.33 -5.03
N LEU A 204 -28.51 -7.36 -5.89
CA LEU A 204 -27.68 -6.21 -5.56
C LEU A 204 -28.42 -5.28 -4.59
N GLU A 205 -29.69 -5.00 -4.88
CA GLU A 205 -30.58 -4.22 -4.00
C GLU A 205 -30.73 -4.89 -2.64
N ALA A 206 -30.96 -6.20 -2.59
CA ALA A 206 -31.03 -6.95 -1.35
C ALA A 206 -29.73 -6.78 -0.55
N LYS A 207 -28.56 -7.03 -1.14
CA LYS A 207 -27.27 -6.89 -0.42
C LYS A 207 -26.96 -5.47 0.03
N LEU A 208 -27.37 -4.46 -0.74
CA LEU A 208 -27.22 -3.05 -0.35
C LEU A 208 -28.12 -2.68 0.84
N ARG A 209 -29.33 -3.25 0.94
CA ARG A 209 -30.25 -3.03 2.06
C ARG A 209 -29.84 -3.82 3.31
N TYR A 210 -29.43 -5.09 3.18
CA TYR A 210 -29.18 -6.00 4.30
C TYR A 210 -27.81 -5.87 4.99
N THR A 211 -26.86 -5.10 4.45
CA THR A 211 -25.51 -4.96 5.05
C THR A 211 -25.46 -4.03 6.28
N LYS A 212 -26.59 -3.55 6.80
CA LYS A 212 -26.68 -2.61 7.94
C LYS A 212 -26.80 -3.25 9.33
N SER A 213 -26.74 -4.58 9.47
CA SER A 213 -27.10 -5.27 10.74
C SER A 213 -25.96 -6.03 11.45
N SER A 214 -24.68 -5.80 11.12
CA SER A 214 -23.55 -6.40 11.86
C SER A 214 -22.54 -5.34 12.32
N ARG A 215 -23.00 -4.44 13.19
CA ARG A 215 -22.17 -3.73 14.16
C ARG A 215 -22.72 -4.02 15.56
N ASN A 216 -22.52 -5.26 16.00
CA ASN A 216 -22.47 -5.62 17.41
C ASN A 216 -21.12 -6.32 17.59
N GLY A 217 -20.26 -5.74 18.42
CA GLY A 217 -18.88 -6.13 18.67
C GLY A 217 -18.07 -4.92 19.09
#